data_AF-A0A9D5GQE9-F1
#
_entry.id   AF-A0A9D5GQE9-F1
#
_cell.length_a   1.000
_cell.length_b   1.000
_cell.length_c   1.000
_cell.angle_alpha   90.00
_cell.angle_beta   90.00
_cell.angle_gamma   90.00
#
_symmetry.space_group_name_H-M   'P 1'
#
loop_
_entity.id
_entity.type
_entity.pdbx_description
1 polymer ?
#
loop_
_entity_poly.entity_id
_entity_poly.type
_entity_poly.pdbx_seq_one_letter_code
_entity_poly.pdbx_strand_id
1 'polypeptide(L)'
;MSKMHIERSIHIKAPAHNIYKVISDFNDWRPWSPWLLMEPEARVKVAPDSKSYEWEGDRTGSGKMEILEEKENEFIDLASAKYFQSISTLNNGNTKQRKNNLFTMY
;
A
#
# COMPACT_ATOMS: atom_id res chain seq x y z
N MET A 1 12.10 20.82 7.85
CA MET A 1 10.90 20.24 7.19
C MET A 1 10.00 19.69 8.28
N SER A 2 8.77 20.18 8.43
CA SER A 2 7.81 19.62 9.40
C SER A 2 7.40 18.22 8.93
N LYS A 3 7.52 17.21 9.80
CA LYS A 3 7.00 15.87 9.53
C LYS A 3 5.50 15.88 9.80
N MET A 4 4.69 15.81 8.75
CA MET A 4 3.24 15.64 8.90
C MET A 4 2.94 14.17 9.23
N HIS A 5 2.35 13.93 10.40
CA HIS A 5 1.88 12.61 10.82
C HIS A 5 0.37 12.53 10.58
N ILE A 6 -0.09 11.48 9.89
CA ILE A 6 -1.50 11.24 9.61
C ILE A 6 -1.83 9.86 10.14
N GLU A 7 -2.80 9.79 11.06
CA GLU A 7 -3.34 8.54 11.61
C GLU A 7 -4.82 8.43 11.23
N ARG A 8 -5.27 7.20 10.93
CA ARG A 8 -6.69 6.87 10.72
C ARG A 8 -6.98 5.52 11.34
N SER A 9 -8.13 5.41 12.02
CA SER A 9 -8.59 4.18 12.66
C SER A 9 -10.05 3.90 12.28
N ILE A 10 -10.38 2.63 12.09
CA ILE A 10 -11.74 2.16 11.84
C ILE A 10 -12.01 0.91 12.69
N HIS A 11 -13.24 0.74 13.17
CA HIS A 11 -13.63 -0.47 13.91
C HIS A 11 -14.35 -1.45 12.97
N ILE A 12 -13.84 -2.67 12.87
CA ILE A 12 -14.36 -3.71 11.98
C ILE A 12 -14.92 -4.84 12.85
N LYS A 13 -16.22 -5.13 12.72
CA LYS A 13 -16.86 -6.26 13.40
C LYS A 13 -16.54 -7.59 12.70
N ALA A 14 -15.26 -7.96 12.66
CA ALA A 14 -14.79 -9.23 12.11
C ALA A 14 -13.68 -9.81 13.01
N PRO A 15 -13.52 -11.14 13.05
CA PRO A 15 -12.38 -11.75 13.74
C PRO A 15 -11.05 -11.27 13.16
N ALA A 16 -10.07 -10.97 14.03
CA ALA A 16 -8.75 -10.49 13.62
C ALA A 16 -8.06 -11.41 12.60
N HIS A 17 -8.24 -12.73 12.70
CA HIS A 17 -7.67 -13.70 11.73
C HIS A 17 -8.20 -13.54 10.32
N ASN A 18 -9.46 -13.13 10.15
CA ASN A 18 -10.02 -12.89 8.82
C ASN A 18 -9.45 -11.61 8.22
N ILE A 19 -9.23 -10.59 9.04
CA ILE A 19 -8.60 -9.34 8.61
C ILE A 19 -7.14 -9.61 8.25
N TYR A 20 -6.40 -10.24 9.16
CA TYR A 20 -4.99 -10.59 8.99
C TYR A 20 -4.76 -11.34 7.68
N LYS A 21 -5.49 -12.42 7.42
CA LYS A 21 -5.35 -13.22 6.20
C LYS A 21 -5.49 -12.40 4.91
N VAL A 22 -6.40 -11.42 4.88
CA VAL A 22 -6.64 -10.59 3.68
C VAL A 22 -5.57 -9.52 3.51
N ILE A 23 -5.04 -8.99 4.62
CA ILE A 23 -4.04 -7.91 4.56
C ILE A 23 -2.58 -8.38 4.56
N SER A 24 -2.31 -9.62 4.97
CA SER A 24 -0.98 -10.25 4.96
C SER A 24 -0.60 -10.80 3.59
N ASP A 25 -1.58 -11.06 2.72
CA ASP A 25 -1.35 -11.60 1.37
C ASP A 25 -1.69 -10.55 0.30
N PHE A 26 -0.66 -10.07 -0.41
CA PHE A 26 -0.88 -9.09 -1.46
C PHE A 26 -1.63 -9.58 -2.70
N ASN A 27 -1.86 -10.89 -2.84
CA ASN A 27 -2.77 -11.42 -3.88
C ASN A 27 -4.23 -10.99 -3.61
N ASP A 28 -4.63 -10.93 -2.34
CA ASP A 28 -5.98 -10.55 -1.90
C ASP A 28 -6.12 -9.06 -1.54
N TRP A 29 -5.06 -8.28 -1.74
CA TRP A 29 -5.00 -6.85 -1.38
C TRP A 29 -5.71 -5.91 -2.35
N ARG A 30 -6.10 -6.39 -3.54
CA ARG A 30 -6.79 -5.56 -4.57
C ARG A 30 -7.97 -4.75 -4.01
N PRO A 31 -8.90 -5.31 -3.21
CA PRO A 31 -9.99 -4.55 -2.58
C PRO A 31 -9.55 -3.54 -1.50
N TRP A 32 -8.33 -3.64 -0.98
CA TRP A 32 -7.79 -2.72 0.04
C TRP A 32 -6.91 -1.62 -0.55
N SER A 33 -6.40 -1.81 -1.76
CA SER A 33 -5.59 -0.82 -2.44
C SER A 33 -6.48 0.26 -3.08
N PRO A 34 -6.41 1.52 -2.61
CA PRO A 34 -7.17 2.61 -3.23
C PRO A 34 -6.77 2.83 -4.70
N TRP A 35 -5.54 2.47 -5.08
CA TRP A 35 -5.05 2.57 -6.45
C TRP A 35 -5.69 1.51 -7.35
N LEU A 36 -5.77 0.26 -6.89
CA LEU A 36 -6.33 -0.83 -7.70
C LEU A 36 -7.86 -0.77 -7.77
N LEU A 37 -8.51 -0.21 -6.74
CA LEU A 37 -9.94 0.11 -6.79
C LEU A 37 -10.27 1.20 -7.83
N MET A 38 -9.41 2.22 -7.97
CA MET A 38 -9.62 3.28 -8.96
C MET A 38 -9.34 2.83 -10.39
N GLU A 39 -8.42 1.88 -10.58
CA GLU A 39 -8.00 1.39 -11.88
C GLU A 39 -7.84 -0.15 -11.86
N PRO A 40 -8.94 -0.90 -12.06
CA PRO A 40 -8.93 -2.36 -12.01
C PRO A 40 -8.02 -3.01 -13.08
N GLU A 41 -7.84 -2.31 -14.20
CA GLU A 41 -6.97 -2.70 -15.32
C GLU A 41 -5.47 -2.47 -15.04
N ALA A 42 -5.12 -1.87 -13.90
CA ALA A 42 -3.73 -1.64 -13.54
C ALA A 42 -2.96 -2.97 -13.44
N ARG A 43 -1.74 -2.98 -13.98
CA ARG A 43 -0.86 -4.13 -13.89
C ARG A 43 -0.34 -4.24 -12.46
N VAL A 44 -0.51 -5.41 -11.87
CA VAL A 44 -0.01 -5.72 -10.53
C VAL A 44 0.98 -6.85 -10.61
N LYS A 45 2.13 -6.68 -9.96
CA LYS A 45 3.14 -7.70 -9.82
C LYS A 45 3.37 -7.96 -8.34
N VAL A 46 2.91 -9.11 -7.87
CA VAL A 46 3.14 -9.58 -6.50
C VAL A 46 4.44 -10.37 -6.49
N ALA A 47 5.27 -10.15 -5.46
CA ALA A 47 6.50 -10.90 -5.27
C ALA A 47 6.17 -12.37 -4.86
N PRO A 48 7.08 -13.32 -5.09
CA PRO A 48 6.84 -14.73 -4.77
C PRO A 48 6.56 -15.00 -3.28
N ASP A 49 6.97 -14.09 -2.40
CA ASP A 49 6.73 -14.15 -0.96
C ASP A 49 5.35 -13.59 -0.55
N SER A 50 4.58 -13.03 -1.49
CA SER A 50 3.32 -12.31 -1.25
C SER A 50 3.44 -11.13 -0.26
N LYS A 51 4.67 -10.69 0.07
CA LYS A 51 4.96 -9.62 1.04
C LYS A 51 5.41 -8.32 0.41
N SER A 52 5.47 -8.28 -0.92
CA SER A 52 5.54 -7.02 -1.64
C SER A 52 4.73 -7.07 -2.93
N TYR A 53 4.20 -5.93 -3.34
CA TYR A 53 3.58 -5.78 -4.63
C TYR A 53 3.95 -4.46 -5.29
N GLU A 54 4.06 -4.49 -6.60
CA GLU A 54 4.23 -3.32 -7.44
C GLU A 54 2.97 -3.16 -8.28
N TRP A 55 2.55 -1.92 -8.49
CA TRP A 55 1.46 -1.62 -9.41
C TRP A 55 1.91 -0.58 -10.43
N GLU A 56 1.34 -0.70 -11.62
CA GLU A 56 1.51 0.23 -12.72
C GLU A 56 0.14 0.48 -13.35
N GLY A 57 -0.37 1.70 -13.17
CA GLY A 57 -1.59 2.17 -13.83
C GLY A 57 -1.35 3.47 -14.58
N ASP A 58 -2.14 3.70 -15.62
CA ASP A 58 -2.03 4.87 -16.48
C ASP A 58 -2.54 6.13 -15.76
N ARG A 59 -3.56 5.98 -14.91
CA ARG A 59 -4.17 7.09 -14.16
C ARG A 59 -3.66 7.16 -12.73
N THR A 60 -3.44 6.00 -12.12
CA THR A 60 -3.06 5.88 -10.71
C THR A 60 -1.56 6.04 -10.49
N GLY A 61 -0.77 5.95 -11.57
CA GLY A 61 0.69 6.00 -11.58
C GLY A 61 1.30 4.66 -11.21
N SER A 62 2.60 4.64 -10.99
CA SER A 62 3.32 3.46 -10.54
C SER A 62 3.78 3.57 -9.09
N GLY A 63 3.93 2.43 -8.43
CA GLY A 63 4.38 2.38 -7.05
C GLY A 63 4.69 0.98 -6.59
N LYS A 64 5.29 0.90 -5.40
CA LYS A 64 5.59 -0.33 -4.69
C LYS A 64 5.02 -0.27 -3.28
N MET A 65 4.56 -1.39 -2.78
CA MET A 65 4.23 -1.60 -1.38
C MET A 65 4.91 -2.87 -0.86
N GLU A 66 5.31 -2.86 0.40
CA GLU A 66 5.97 -3.96 1.08
C GLU A 66 5.56 -4.02 2.56
N ILE A 67 5.44 -5.23 3.09
CA ILE A 67 5.29 -5.48 4.53
C ILE A 67 6.66 -5.37 5.17
N LEU A 68 6.80 -4.48 6.16
CA LEU A 68 8.05 -4.29 6.91
C LEU A 68 8.10 -5.20 8.12
N GLU A 69 7.03 -5.17 8.93
CA GLU A 69 6.87 -5.99 10.12
C GLU A 69 5.42 -6.44 10.22
N GLU A 70 5.20 -7.61 10.78
CA GLU A 70 3.86 -8.11 11.05
C GLU A 70 3.87 -8.98 12.31
N LYS A 71 2.75 -8.98 13.02
CA LYS A 71 2.45 -9.91 14.09
C LYS A 71 1.05 -10.43 13.88
N GLU A 72 0.93 -11.75 13.81
CA GLU A 72 -0.31 -12.44 13.50
C GLU A 72 -1.45 -11.94 14.39
N ASN A 73 -2.57 -11.53 13.77
CA ASN A 73 -3.77 -11.03 14.45
C ASN A 73 -3.60 -9.75 15.29
N GLU A 74 -2.44 -9.10 15.26
CA GLU A 74 -2.16 -7.91 16.08
C GLU A 74 -1.87 -6.68 15.21
N PHE A 75 -0.84 -6.74 14.36
CA PHE A 75 -0.48 -5.59 13.53
C PHE A 75 0.25 -5.97 12.24
N ILE A 76 0.20 -5.07 11.26
CA ILE A 76 1.04 -5.08 10.06
C ILE A 76 1.55 -3.66 9.81
N ASP A 77 2.87 -3.49 9.69
CA ASP A 77 3.51 -2.26 9.23
C ASP A 77 3.79 -2.36 7.73
N LEU A 78 3.22 -1.43 6.97
CA LEU A 78 3.34 -1.37 5.52
C LEU A 78 4.14 -0.13 5.12
N ALA A 79 5.17 -0.34 4.30
CA ALA A 79 5.80 0.74 3.56
C ALA A 79 5.21 0.82 2.15
N SER A 80 4.79 2.03 1.78
CA SER A 80 4.41 2.35 0.41
C SER A 80 5.37 3.38 -0.17
N ALA A 81 5.81 3.14 -1.40
CA ALA A 81 6.55 4.08 -2.21
C ALA A 81 5.73 4.38 -3.46
N LYS A 82 5.15 5.58 -3.55
CA LYS A 82 4.45 6.03 -4.76
C LYS A 82 5.40 6.85 -5.62
N TYR A 83 5.47 6.52 -6.91
CA TYR A 83 6.18 7.29 -7.92
C TYR A 83 5.18 8.19 -8.63
N PHE A 84 5.34 9.50 -8.49
CA PHE A 84 4.56 10.46 -9.27
C PHE A 84 5.34 10.79 -10.53
N GLN A 85 4.76 10.57 -11.71
CA GLN A 85 5.24 11.24 -12.92
C GLN A 85 4.79 12.70 -12.86
N SER A 86 5.75 13.61 -12.75
CA SER A 86 5.50 15.05 -12.79
C SER A 86 5.13 15.45 -14.22
N ILE A 87 3.90 15.92 -14.43
CA ILE A 87 3.50 16.64 -15.64
C ILE A 87 3.76 18.14 -15.46
N SER A 88 5.02 18.55 -15.44
CA SER A 88 5.41 19.93 -15.71
C SER A 88 6.91 20.07 -15.93
N THR A 89 7.25 20.31 -17.19
CA THR A 89 8.37 21.09 -17.75
C THR A 89 9.57 21.38 -16.84
N LEU A 90 10.75 20.87 -17.25
CA LEU A 90 12.11 21.28 -16.83
C LEU A 90 12.51 21.00 -15.36
N ASN A 91 12.61 19.73 -14.97
CA ASN A 91 13.82 19.20 -14.32
C ASN A 91 13.69 17.69 -14.06
N ASN A 92 14.72 16.97 -14.45
CA ASN A 92 14.80 15.52 -14.43
C ASN A 92 14.92 15.01 -12.97
N GLY A 93 13.83 14.56 -12.37
CA GLY A 93 13.84 14.01 -11.02
C GLY A 93 12.54 13.30 -10.63
N ASN A 94 12.52 11.97 -10.74
CA ASN A 94 11.43 11.15 -10.20
C ASN A 94 11.35 11.34 -8.68
N THR A 95 10.27 11.93 -8.18
CA THR A 95 10.11 12.18 -6.73
C THR A 95 9.49 10.94 -6.08
N LYS A 96 10.28 10.22 -5.28
CA LYS A 96 9.82 9.06 -4.49
C LYS A 96 9.21 9.54 -3.18
N GLN A 97 7.91 9.30 -2.97
CA GLN A 97 7.29 9.52 -1.66
C GLN A 97 7.17 8.19 -0.92
N ARG A 98 7.84 8.06 0.23
CA ARG A 98 7.70 6.90 1.15
C ARG A 98 6.73 7.26 2.27
N LYS A 99 5.71 6.43 2.49
CA LYS A 99 4.80 6.52 3.64
C LYS A 99 4.77 5.17 4.36
N ASN A 100 4.83 5.22 5.68
CA ASN A 100 4.62 4.06 6.55
C ASN A 100 3.18 4.11 7.07
N ASN A 101 2.47 3.00 6.95
CA ASN A 101 1.11 2.84 7.45
C ASN A 101 1.10 1.65 8.41
N LEU A 102 0.75 1.90 9.67
CA LEU A 102 0.53 0.84 10.65
C LEU A 102 -0.96 0.46 10.66
N PHE A 103 -1.25 -0.81 10.45
CA PHE A 103 -2.57 -1.38 10.63
C PHE A 103 -2.59 -2.16 11.94
N THR A 104 -3.49 -1.81 12.85
CA THR A 104 -3.66 -2.52 14.13
C THR A 104 -5.04 -3.16 14.19
N MET A 105 -5.09 -4.41 14.63
CA MET A 105 -6.31 -5.19 14.76
C MET A 105 -6.71 -5.24 16.24
N TYR A 106 -7.93 -4.83 16.55
CA TYR A 106 -8.52 -4.86 17.89
C TYR A 106 -9.92 -5.46 17.84
#